data_AF-A0A6J6B5H7-F1
#
_entry.id   AF-A0A6J6B5H7-F1
#
_cell.length_a   1.000
_cell.length_b   1.000
_cell.length_c   1.000
_cell.angle_alpha   90.00
_cell.angle_beta   90.00
_cell.angle_gamma   90.00
#
_symmetry.space_group_name_H-M   'P 1'
#
loop_
_entity.id
_entity.type
_entity.pdbx_description
1 polymer ?
#
loop_
_entity_poly.entity_id
_entity_poly.type
_entity_poly.pdbx_seq_one_letter_code
_entity_poly.pdbx_strand_id
1 'polypeptide(L)'
;MAKAGGFFFIVFGVTAFLGAVASINPIWLYGPYTPGQISAGSQPDWYMGWLDGLVRMSPPLETHAFGYTISWNILIPGLIVPGILFTGMALYPFIESWMTGDKREHHLLDRPRNAPNRTALGVMSLTFMLIALINGGNDIIATTFHLTINQIMWFSRISIFILPPLAFVITKRLCLSLQRADRDLVLHGRETGRLVMMPHGEFVEVHEPISPEKAWLLTQHEQTPALALEENDLRGVRRPGVLKNKLRARLSKAHAVSVPKVTAEDLKEIEHH
;
A
#
# COMPACT_ATOMS: atom_id res chain seq x y z
N MET A 1 -27.30 0.83 17.91
CA MET A 1 -26.79 -0.19 18.85
C MET A 1 -26.96 -1.62 18.35
N ALA A 2 -28.13 -2.02 17.81
CA ALA A 2 -28.36 -3.39 17.32
C ALA A 2 -27.32 -3.91 16.30
N LYS A 3 -26.91 -3.10 15.30
CA LYS A 3 -25.87 -3.49 14.33
C LYS A 3 -24.51 -3.77 14.99
N ALA A 4 -24.10 -2.92 15.93
CA ALA A 4 -22.82 -3.06 16.62
C ALA A 4 -22.81 -4.28 17.56
N GLY A 5 -23.90 -4.48 18.33
CA GLY A 5 -24.06 -5.66 19.19
C GLY A 5 -24.16 -6.96 18.39
N GLY A 6 -24.92 -6.97 17.28
CA GLY A 6 -24.99 -8.12 16.39
C GLY A 6 -23.63 -8.47 15.79
N PHE A 7 -22.86 -7.47 15.33
CA PHE A 7 -21.51 -7.70 14.82
C PHE A 7 -20.56 -8.23 15.90
N PHE A 8 -20.66 -7.73 17.14
CA PHE A 8 -19.91 -8.27 18.27
C PHE A 8 -20.18 -9.77 18.49
N PHE A 9 -21.45 -10.19 18.50
CA PHE A 9 -21.78 -11.62 18.66
C PHE A 9 -21.31 -12.49 17.51
N ILE A 10 -21.25 -11.95 16.29
CA ILE A 10 -20.64 -12.65 15.15
C ILE A 10 -19.14 -12.86 15.39
N VAL A 11 -18.40 -11.80 15.74
CA VAL A 11 -16.96 -11.89 16.02
C VAL A 11 -16.67 -12.84 17.18
N PHE A 12 -17.46 -12.74 18.26
CA PHE A 12 -17.37 -13.64 19.41
C PHE A 12 -17.64 -15.10 18.99
N GLY A 13 -18.73 -15.34 18.26
CA GLY A 13 -19.10 -16.68 17.82
C GLY A 13 -18.02 -17.33 16.96
N VAL A 14 -17.45 -16.59 16.00
CA VAL A 14 -16.34 -17.06 15.17
C VAL A 14 -15.08 -17.34 16.01
N THR A 15 -14.73 -16.43 16.92
CA THR A 15 -13.53 -16.59 17.76
C THR A 15 -13.66 -17.75 18.73
N ALA A 16 -14.83 -17.90 19.37
CA ALA A 16 -15.12 -19.02 20.27
C ALA A 16 -15.15 -20.36 19.52
N PHE A 17 -15.74 -20.39 18.31
CA PHE A 17 -15.74 -21.57 17.46
C PHE A 17 -14.32 -21.99 17.05
N LEU A 18 -13.49 -21.05 16.61
CA LEU A 18 -12.08 -21.32 16.28
C LEU A 18 -11.30 -21.78 17.52
N GLY A 19 -11.52 -21.17 18.69
CA GLY A 19 -10.90 -21.59 19.94
C GLY A 19 -11.34 -22.99 20.42
N ALA A 20 -12.52 -23.45 20.02
CA ALA A 20 -13.02 -24.78 20.34
C ALA A 20 -12.55 -25.87 19.37
N VAL A 21 -12.44 -25.56 18.07
CA VAL A 21 -12.16 -26.56 17.02
C VAL A 21 -10.68 -26.61 16.62
N ALA A 22 -9.96 -25.49 16.68
CA ALA A 22 -8.56 -25.39 16.29
C ALA A 22 -7.65 -25.24 17.51
N SER A 23 -6.67 -26.13 17.64
CA SER A 23 -5.60 -25.98 18.64
C SER A 23 -4.64 -24.86 18.20
N ILE A 24 -4.52 -23.79 18.99
CA ILE A 24 -3.68 -22.62 18.65
C ILE A 24 -2.25 -22.77 19.17
N ASN A 25 -2.07 -22.96 20.48
CA ASN A 25 -0.74 -23.07 21.09
C ASN A 25 -0.70 -24.28 22.04
N PRO A 26 -0.42 -25.50 21.52
CA PRO A 26 -0.42 -26.72 22.31
C PRO A 26 0.86 -26.83 23.16
N ILE A 27 1.00 -25.96 24.18
CA ILE A 27 2.22 -25.82 25.00
C ILE A 27 2.67 -27.12 25.67
N TRP A 28 1.75 -28.04 25.90
CA TRP A 28 2.02 -29.37 26.46
C TRP A 28 2.84 -30.27 25.53
N LEU A 29 2.89 -29.99 24.22
CA LEU A 29 3.72 -30.73 23.26
C LEU A 29 5.19 -30.28 23.28
N TYR A 30 5.48 -29.04 23.72
CA TYR A 30 6.82 -28.45 23.68
C TYR A 30 7.61 -28.68 24.97
N GLY A 31 6.91 -28.86 26.10
CA GLY A 31 7.54 -29.01 27.42
C GLY A 31 8.07 -27.68 28.00
N PRO A 32 8.70 -27.72 29.19
CA PRO A 32 9.29 -26.54 29.82
C PRO A 32 10.53 -26.07 29.05
N TYR A 33 10.73 -24.75 29.03
CA TYR A 33 11.93 -24.16 28.43
C TYR A 33 13.20 -24.63 29.14
N THR A 34 14.15 -25.17 28.36
CA THR A 34 15.52 -25.45 28.82
C THR A 34 16.52 -24.88 27.81
N PRO A 35 17.59 -24.17 28.24
CA PRO A 35 18.53 -23.54 27.30
C PRO A 35 19.28 -24.50 26.38
N GLY A 36 19.32 -25.80 26.71
CA GLY A 36 20.01 -26.83 25.94
C GLY A 36 19.13 -27.55 24.90
N GLN A 37 17.85 -27.19 24.77
CA GLN A 37 16.89 -27.85 23.87
C GLN A 37 16.18 -26.84 22.98
N ILE A 38 15.88 -27.22 21.74
CA ILE A 38 15.11 -26.41 20.79
C ILE A 38 14.12 -27.28 20.02
N SER A 39 12.96 -26.72 19.67
CA SER A 39 11.99 -27.36 18.81
C SER A 39 12.30 -27.15 17.33
N ALA A 40 11.82 -28.05 16.48
CA ALA A 40 11.76 -27.81 15.04
C ALA A 40 10.69 -26.75 14.74
N GLY A 41 10.98 -25.82 13.82
CA GLY A 41 10.03 -24.77 13.44
C GLY A 41 9.82 -23.70 14.51
N SER A 42 10.85 -23.36 15.28
CA SER A 42 10.78 -22.24 16.21
C SER A 42 10.58 -20.94 15.43
N GLN A 43 9.36 -20.41 15.50
CA GLN A 43 8.92 -19.18 14.84
C GLN A 43 8.01 -18.42 15.81
N PRO A 44 7.98 -17.08 15.76
CA PRO A 44 7.01 -16.32 16.51
C PRO A 44 5.63 -16.37 15.84
N ASP A 45 4.61 -15.87 16.52
CA ASP A 45 3.28 -15.69 15.93
C ASP A 45 3.33 -14.85 14.65
N TRP A 46 2.35 -15.06 13.76
CA TRP A 46 2.32 -14.45 12.41
C TRP A 46 2.50 -12.93 12.38
N TYR A 47 2.04 -12.19 13.41
CA TYR A 47 2.15 -10.74 13.48
C TYR A 47 3.59 -10.26 13.79
N MET A 48 4.43 -11.14 14.34
CA MET A 48 5.87 -10.94 14.54
C MET A 48 6.73 -11.74 13.53
N GLY A 49 6.14 -12.67 12.78
CA GLY A 49 6.85 -13.54 11.83
C GLY A 49 7.64 -12.81 10.74
N TRP A 50 7.19 -11.62 10.34
CA TRP A 50 7.93 -10.80 9.38
C TRP A 50 9.27 -10.30 9.95
N LEU A 51 9.37 -10.02 11.25
CA LEU A 51 10.62 -9.60 11.90
C LEU A 51 11.65 -10.73 11.90
N ASP A 52 11.20 -11.92 12.28
CA ASP A 52 12.03 -13.12 12.22
C ASP A 52 12.46 -13.41 10.77
N GLY A 53 11.54 -13.26 9.82
CA GLY A 53 11.84 -13.37 8.40
C GLY A 53 12.91 -12.40 7.91
N LEU A 54 12.94 -11.15 8.39
CA LEU A 54 14.01 -10.20 8.07
C LEU A 54 15.37 -10.66 8.62
N VAL A 55 15.40 -11.18 9.85
CA VAL A 55 16.63 -11.70 10.46
C VAL A 55 17.13 -12.92 9.70
N ARG A 56 16.24 -13.87 9.37
CA ARG A 56 16.57 -15.08 8.60
C ARG A 56 17.15 -14.80 7.22
N MET A 57 16.70 -13.75 6.55
CA MET A 57 17.26 -13.38 5.23
C MET A 57 18.51 -12.52 5.32
N SER A 58 18.92 -12.07 6.51
CA SER A 58 20.06 -11.19 6.62
C SER A 58 21.37 -11.87 6.17
N PRO A 59 22.25 -11.19 5.42
CA PRO A 59 23.61 -11.65 5.21
C PRO A 59 24.40 -11.62 6.54
N PRO A 60 25.45 -12.45 6.68
CA PRO A 60 26.30 -12.48 7.88
C PRO A 60 27.26 -11.28 7.90
N LEU A 61 26.71 -10.09 8.10
CA LEU A 61 27.45 -8.84 8.19
C LEU A 61 27.76 -8.53 9.64
N GLU A 62 29.04 -8.49 9.98
CA GLU A 62 29.52 -8.10 11.30
C GLU A 62 30.73 -7.18 11.18
N THR A 63 30.94 -6.32 12.16
CA THR A 63 32.13 -5.46 12.24
C THR A 63 32.71 -5.55 13.64
N HIS A 64 34.01 -5.79 13.73
CA HIS A 64 34.76 -5.75 14.98
C HIS A 64 35.60 -4.48 15.03
N ALA A 65 35.23 -3.54 15.88
CA ALA A 65 35.90 -2.25 16.00
C ALA A 65 35.92 -1.79 17.46
N PHE A 66 37.02 -1.16 17.89
CA PHE A 66 37.18 -0.59 19.23
C PHE A 66 36.91 -1.55 20.40
N GLY A 67 37.18 -2.85 20.22
CA GLY A 67 36.91 -3.88 21.23
C GLY A 67 35.44 -4.33 21.30
N TYR A 68 34.58 -3.84 20.42
CA TYR A 68 33.16 -4.21 20.33
C TYR A 68 32.86 -4.93 19.01
N THR A 69 31.91 -5.87 19.08
CA THR A 69 31.33 -6.53 17.90
C THR A 69 29.98 -5.91 17.60
N ILE A 70 29.81 -5.40 16.38
CA ILE A 70 28.54 -4.90 15.86
C ILE A 70 27.98 -5.93 14.89
N SER A 71 26.94 -6.65 15.32
CA SER A 71 26.21 -7.63 14.51
C SER A 71 25.15 -6.93 13.65
N TRP A 72 25.57 -6.43 12.48
CA TRP A 72 24.68 -5.75 11.53
C TRP A 72 23.57 -6.67 11.02
N ASN A 73 23.87 -7.98 10.94
CA ASN A 73 22.93 -9.03 10.61
C ASN A 73 21.72 -9.15 11.56
N ILE A 74 21.82 -8.62 12.78
CA ILE A 74 20.70 -8.57 13.74
C ILE A 74 20.20 -7.13 13.85
N LEU A 75 21.11 -6.16 13.95
CA LEU A 75 20.78 -4.76 14.17
C LEU A 75 19.94 -4.17 13.03
N ILE A 76 20.31 -4.44 11.77
CA ILE A 76 19.60 -3.91 10.60
C ILE A 76 18.17 -4.48 10.53
N PRO A 77 17.97 -5.79 10.42
CA PRO A 77 16.62 -6.37 10.27
C PRO A 77 15.79 -6.30 11.56
N GLY A 78 16.41 -6.41 12.73
CA GLY A 78 15.72 -6.50 14.01
C GLY A 78 15.36 -5.16 14.65
N LEU A 79 16.13 -4.09 14.36
CA LEU A 79 15.92 -2.78 14.98
C LEU A 79 15.79 -1.64 13.96
N ILE A 80 16.72 -1.51 13.02
CA ILE A 80 16.77 -0.35 12.12
C ILE A 80 15.59 -0.36 11.15
N VAL A 81 15.35 -1.48 10.46
CA VAL A 81 14.24 -1.59 9.48
C VAL A 81 12.87 -1.41 10.17
N PRO A 82 12.55 -2.11 11.27
CA PRO A 82 11.30 -1.88 12.00
C PRO A 82 11.21 -0.45 12.55
N GLY A 83 12.30 0.09 13.07
CA GLY A 83 12.37 1.47 13.55
C GLY A 83 12.03 2.47 12.45
N ILE A 84 12.57 2.30 11.24
CA ILE A 84 12.23 3.13 10.07
C ILE A 84 10.76 2.97 9.70
N LEU A 85 10.23 1.75 9.66
CA LEU A 85 8.85 1.49 9.28
C LEU A 85 7.86 2.11 10.28
N PHE A 86 8.01 1.84 11.58
CA PHE A 86 7.13 2.39 12.61
C PHE A 86 7.22 3.91 12.71
N THR A 87 8.43 4.46 12.67
CA THR A 87 8.63 5.92 12.68
C THR A 87 8.05 6.55 11.41
N GLY A 88 8.28 5.93 10.25
CA GLY A 88 7.74 6.38 8.97
C GLY A 88 6.22 6.38 8.93
N MET A 89 5.57 5.33 9.48
CA MET A 89 4.11 5.27 9.61
C MET A 89 3.58 6.34 10.57
N ALA A 90 4.20 6.51 11.74
CA ALA A 90 3.80 7.52 12.72
C ALA A 90 3.91 8.95 12.15
N LEU A 91 4.96 9.21 11.36
CA LEU A 91 5.20 10.52 10.76
C LEU A 91 4.49 10.70 9.39
N TYR A 92 3.87 9.66 8.83
CA TYR A 92 3.30 9.69 7.49
C TYR A 92 2.31 10.84 7.27
N PRO A 93 1.35 11.13 8.16
CA PRO A 93 0.42 12.25 7.97
C PRO A 93 1.13 13.61 7.85
N PHE A 94 2.21 13.80 8.62
CA PHE A 94 3.01 15.03 8.60
C PHE A 94 3.86 15.13 7.33
N ILE A 95 4.41 14.01 6.87
CA ILE A 95 5.19 13.92 5.63
C ILE A 95 4.27 14.20 4.42
N GLU A 96 3.11 13.56 4.37
CA GLU A 96 2.12 13.74 3.30
C GLU A 96 1.64 15.19 3.26
N SER A 97 1.19 15.73 4.40
CA SER A 97 0.74 17.12 4.50
C SER A 97 1.85 18.14 4.17
N TRP A 98 3.11 17.86 4.50
CA TRP A 98 4.23 18.70 4.08
C TRP A 98 4.44 18.65 2.56
N MET A 99 4.41 17.47 1.96
CA MET A 99 4.61 17.26 0.52
C MET A 99 3.48 17.84 -0.33
N THR A 100 2.23 17.65 0.08
CA THR A 100 1.05 18.16 -0.65
C THR A 100 0.76 19.62 -0.34
N GLY A 101 1.16 20.09 0.85
CA GLY A 101 0.74 21.40 1.37
C GLY A 101 -0.70 21.43 1.84
N ASP A 102 -1.40 20.29 1.88
CA ASP A 102 -2.79 20.23 2.32
C ASP A 102 -2.88 20.31 3.85
N LYS A 103 -3.54 21.36 4.33
CA LYS A 103 -3.75 21.71 5.75
C LYS A 103 -5.23 21.90 6.09
N ARG A 104 -6.12 21.51 5.18
CA ARG A 104 -7.56 21.68 5.35
C ARG A 104 -8.13 20.59 6.26
N GLU A 105 -9.36 20.83 6.71
CA GLU A 105 -10.11 19.85 7.48
C GLU A 105 -10.79 18.87 6.52
N HIS A 106 -10.56 17.57 6.74
CA HIS A 106 -11.06 16.48 5.90
C HIS A 106 -12.09 15.66 6.67
N HIS A 107 -13.36 15.72 6.26
CA HIS A 107 -14.46 14.93 6.85
C HIS A 107 -14.98 13.84 5.91
N LEU A 108 -14.61 13.89 4.63
CA LEU A 108 -14.95 12.88 3.63
C LEU A 108 -13.72 12.00 3.38
N LEU A 109 -13.94 10.69 3.33
CA LEU A 109 -12.87 9.74 3.05
C LEU A 109 -12.52 9.74 1.56
N ASP A 110 -11.23 9.78 1.29
CA ASP A 110 -10.73 9.50 -0.04
C ASP A 110 -10.93 8.04 -0.42
N ARG A 111 -11.47 7.81 -1.61
CA ARG A 111 -11.42 6.49 -2.23
C ARG A 111 -9.95 6.16 -2.52
N PRO A 112 -9.46 4.94 -2.24
CA PRO A 112 -8.05 4.58 -2.49
C PRO A 112 -7.59 4.87 -3.93
N ARG A 113 -8.44 4.60 -4.92
CA ARG A 113 -8.14 4.91 -6.33
C ARG A 113 -7.90 6.40 -6.60
N ASN A 114 -8.41 7.32 -5.77
CA ASN A 114 -8.25 8.78 -5.91
C ASN A 114 -6.95 9.30 -5.28
N ALA A 115 -6.22 8.47 -4.52
CA ALA A 115 -4.91 8.78 -3.98
C ALA A 115 -3.85 7.75 -4.43
N PRO A 116 -3.52 7.68 -5.74
CA PRO A 116 -2.74 6.58 -6.32
C PRO A 116 -1.41 6.31 -5.63
N ASN A 117 -0.65 7.37 -5.29
CA ASN A 117 0.64 7.23 -4.64
C ASN A 117 0.51 6.75 -3.19
N ARG A 118 -0.47 7.24 -2.43
CA ARG A 118 -0.73 6.79 -1.05
C ARG A 118 -1.14 5.32 -1.03
N THR A 119 -2.05 4.93 -1.92
CA THR A 119 -2.46 3.52 -2.06
C THR A 119 -1.30 2.63 -2.51
N ALA A 120 -0.50 3.08 -3.47
CA ALA A 120 0.68 2.34 -3.91
C ALA A 120 1.75 2.19 -2.80
N LEU A 121 1.98 3.21 -1.97
CA LEU A 121 2.87 3.10 -0.80
C LEU A 121 2.34 2.10 0.23
N GLY A 122 1.01 2.08 0.46
CA GLY A 122 0.37 1.09 1.32
C GLY A 122 0.58 -0.33 0.79
N VAL A 123 0.31 -0.57 -0.50
CA VAL A 123 0.51 -1.89 -1.11
C VAL A 123 1.98 -2.29 -1.11
N MET A 124 2.90 -1.38 -1.41
CA MET A 124 4.35 -1.63 -1.32
C MET A 124 4.75 -2.10 0.09
N SER A 125 4.24 -1.45 1.13
CA SER A 125 4.52 -1.81 2.53
C SER A 125 3.95 -3.19 2.88
N LEU A 126 2.73 -3.49 2.43
CA LEU A 126 2.11 -4.81 2.62
C LEU A 126 2.88 -5.91 1.86
N THR A 127 3.30 -5.65 0.63
CA THR A 127 4.12 -6.59 -0.16
C THR A 127 5.45 -6.87 0.53
N PHE A 128 6.12 -5.84 1.06
CA PHE A 128 7.33 -6.01 1.85
C PHE A 128 7.10 -6.91 3.07
N MET A 129 6.05 -6.62 3.85
CA MET A 129 5.69 -7.38 5.05
C MET A 129 5.36 -8.84 4.73
N LEU A 130 4.62 -9.10 3.64
CA LEU A 130 4.27 -10.45 3.22
C LEU A 130 5.48 -11.26 2.78
N ILE A 131 6.41 -10.67 2.03
CA ILE A 131 7.66 -11.35 1.62
C ILE A 131 8.49 -11.70 2.86
N ALA A 132 8.63 -10.76 3.79
CA ALA A 132 9.32 -11.00 5.04
C ALA A 132 8.62 -12.11 5.86
N LEU A 133 7.29 -12.08 5.98
CA LEU A 133 6.51 -13.09 6.68
C LEU A 133 6.67 -14.49 6.05
N ILE A 134 6.63 -14.59 4.71
CA ILE A 134 6.89 -15.84 3.98
C ILE A 134 8.28 -16.38 4.35
N ASN A 135 9.29 -15.51 4.46
CA ASN A 135 10.62 -15.94 4.88
C ASN A 135 10.70 -16.32 6.36
N GLY A 136 9.85 -15.77 7.22
CA GLY A 136 9.71 -16.19 8.62
C GLY A 136 9.28 -17.67 8.72
N GLY A 137 8.45 -18.11 7.78
CA GLY A 137 7.99 -19.50 7.65
C GLY A 137 8.91 -20.43 6.83
N ASN A 138 10.16 -20.06 6.56
CA ASN A 138 10.96 -20.70 5.50
C ASN A 138 11.24 -22.20 5.69
N ASP A 139 11.43 -22.68 6.91
CA ASP A 139 11.66 -24.08 7.27
C ASP A 139 10.39 -24.93 7.10
N ILE A 140 9.23 -24.43 7.50
CA ILE A 140 7.93 -25.09 7.27
C ILE A 140 7.61 -25.15 5.77
N ILE A 141 7.86 -24.07 5.03
CA ILE A 141 7.67 -24.04 3.58
C ILE A 141 8.64 -25.01 2.89
N ALA A 142 9.91 -25.04 3.31
CA ALA A 142 10.91 -25.96 2.75
C ALA A 142 10.50 -27.42 2.93
N THR A 143 10.07 -27.78 4.14
CA THR A 143 9.68 -29.15 4.48
C THR A 143 8.36 -29.57 3.82
N THR A 144 7.38 -28.67 3.75
CA THR A 144 6.05 -28.96 3.20
C THR A 144 6.03 -29.01 1.67
N PHE A 145 6.78 -28.13 1.01
CA PHE A 145 6.83 -28.05 -0.46
C PHE A 145 8.06 -28.72 -1.08
N HIS A 146 8.86 -29.44 -0.27
CA HIS A 146 10.08 -30.10 -0.70
C HIS A 146 11.07 -29.18 -1.43
N LEU A 147 11.19 -27.94 -0.93
CA LEU A 147 12.11 -26.93 -1.43
C LEU A 147 13.34 -26.84 -0.55
N THR A 148 14.44 -26.33 -1.10
CA THR A 148 15.61 -26.02 -0.27
C THR A 148 15.40 -24.70 0.47
N ILE A 149 15.87 -24.62 1.72
CA ILE A 149 15.86 -23.36 2.50
C ILE A 149 16.63 -22.26 1.75
N ASN A 150 17.71 -22.63 1.06
CA ASN A 150 18.51 -21.70 0.27
C ASN A 150 17.71 -21.06 -0.89
N GLN A 151 16.86 -21.82 -1.58
CA GLN A 151 15.99 -21.28 -2.62
C GLN A 151 15.03 -20.23 -2.06
N ILE A 152 14.38 -20.54 -0.93
CA ILE A 152 13.43 -19.62 -0.26
C ILE A 152 14.16 -18.37 0.23
N MET A 153 15.34 -18.53 0.83
CA MET A 153 16.16 -17.41 1.30
C MET A 153 16.58 -16.49 0.15
N TRP A 154 17.11 -17.04 -0.96
CA TRP A 154 17.51 -16.24 -2.11
C TRP A 154 16.32 -15.57 -2.80
N PHE A 155 15.20 -16.27 -2.93
CA PHE A 155 13.95 -15.69 -3.41
C PHE A 155 13.55 -14.48 -2.56
N SER A 156 13.52 -14.62 -1.24
CA SER A 156 13.14 -13.53 -0.33
C SER A 156 14.12 -12.35 -0.41
N ARG A 157 15.43 -12.61 -0.44
CA ARG A 157 16.49 -11.58 -0.56
C ARG A 157 16.36 -10.77 -1.83
N ILE A 158 16.00 -11.38 -2.94
CA ILE A 158 15.82 -10.67 -4.22
C ILE A 158 14.45 -9.97 -4.24
N SER A 159 13.41 -10.70 -3.85
CA SER A 159 12.02 -10.23 -3.92
C SER A 159 11.76 -9.03 -3.03
N ILE A 160 12.39 -8.93 -1.86
CA ILE A 160 12.19 -7.81 -0.94
C ILE A 160 12.61 -6.46 -1.52
N PHE A 161 13.53 -6.45 -2.48
CA PHE A 161 13.96 -5.23 -3.18
C PHE A 161 13.22 -5.02 -4.51
N ILE A 162 12.73 -6.07 -5.16
CA ILE A 162 12.11 -5.98 -6.49
C ILE A 162 10.59 -5.87 -6.40
N LEU A 163 9.94 -6.74 -5.63
CA LEU A 163 8.48 -6.85 -5.62
C LEU A 163 7.79 -5.64 -4.97
N PRO A 164 8.28 -5.02 -3.88
CA PRO A 164 7.62 -3.83 -3.34
C PRO A 164 7.62 -2.64 -4.31
N PRO A 165 8.75 -2.24 -4.94
CA PRO A 165 8.72 -1.19 -5.96
C PRO A 165 7.86 -1.56 -7.18
N LEU A 166 7.88 -2.83 -7.59
CA LEU A 166 7.02 -3.30 -8.67
C LEU A 166 5.54 -3.18 -8.30
N ALA A 167 5.15 -3.60 -7.09
CA ALA A 167 3.80 -3.47 -6.57
C ALA A 167 3.36 -2.01 -6.49
N PHE A 168 4.25 -1.10 -6.08
CA PHE A 168 3.98 0.34 -6.13
C PHE A 168 3.62 0.81 -7.55
N VAL A 169 4.43 0.46 -8.55
CA VAL A 169 4.19 0.87 -9.95
C VAL A 169 2.88 0.28 -10.48
N ILE A 170 2.64 -1.01 -10.25
CA ILE A 170 1.44 -1.71 -10.69
C ILE A 170 0.19 -1.09 -10.04
N THR A 171 0.18 -0.94 -8.72
CA THR A 171 -0.95 -0.35 -7.99
C THR A 171 -1.22 1.07 -8.45
N LYS A 172 -0.19 1.90 -8.62
CA LYS A 172 -0.36 3.26 -9.15
C LYS A 172 -1.01 3.26 -10.52
N ARG A 173 -0.57 2.38 -11.43
CA ARG A 173 -1.15 2.25 -12.78
C ARG A 173 -2.60 1.77 -12.73
N LEU A 174 -2.92 0.82 -11.85
CA LEU A 174 -4.29 0.35 -11.64
C LEU A 174 -5.20 1.47 -11.11
N CYS A 175 -4.76 2.25 -10.11
CA CYS A 175 -5.53 3.39 -9.62
C CYS A 175 -5.81 4.41 -10.73
N LEU A 176 -4.81 4.76 -11.55
CA LEU A 176 -5.00 5.67 -12.68
C LEU A 176 -5.94 5.08 -13.74
N SER A 177 -5.87 3.78 -14.01
CA SER A 177 -6.79 3.11 -14.93
C SER A 177 -8.23 3.13 -14.41
N LEU A 178 -8.42 2.92 -13.11
CA LEU A 178 -9.74 3.03 -12.47
C LEU A 178 -10.27 4.45 -12.51
N GLN A 179 -9.42 5.47 -12.36
CA GLN A 179 -9.83 6.87 -12.54
C GLN A 179 -10.26 7.18 -13.98
N ARG A 180 -9.61 6.59 -14.99
CA ARG A 180 -10.05 6.73 -16.40
C ARG A 180 -11.40 6.08 -16.61
N ALA A 181 -11.58 4.85 -16.14
CA ALA A 181 -12.87 4.16 -16.21
C ALA A 181 -13.98 4.96 -15.50
N ASP A 182 -13.69 5.55 -14.34
CA ASP A 182 -14.62 6.42 -13.62
C ASP A 182 -14.93 7.70 -14.43
N ARG A 183 -13.95 8.29 -15.14
CA ARG A 183 -14.15 9.45 -16.03
C ARG A 183 -15.01 9.08 -17.23
N ASP A 184 -14.71 7.97 -17.90
CA ASP A 184 -15.44 7.50 -19.08
C ASP A 184 -16.89 7.18 -18.75
N LEU A 185 -17.14 6.59 -17.57
CA LEU A 185 -18.48 6.32 -17.05
C LEU A 185 -19.29 7.60 -16.80
N VAL A 186 -18.65 8.70 -16.43
CA VAL A 186 -19.32 10.00 -16.24
C VAL A 186 -19.61 10.68 -17.58
N LEU A 187 -18.70 10.56 -18.55
CA LEU A 187 -18.82 11.19 -19.87
C LEU A 187 -19.83 10.47 -20.78
N HIS A 188 -19.77 9.14 -20.82
CA HIS A 188 -20.53 8.35 -21.79
C HIS A 188 -21.72 7.63 -21.16
N GLY A 189 -21.77 7.50 -19.82
CA GLY A 189 -22.77 6.71 -19.12
C GLY A 189 -22.35 5.25 -18.97
N ARG A 190 -23.26 4.40 -18.47
CA ARG A 190 -23.00 2.97 -18.29
C ARG A 190 -23.23 2.20 -19.59
N GLU A 191 -22.30 1.30 -19.88
CA GLU A 191 -22.45 0.25 -20.88
C GLU A 191 -23.68 -0.61 -20.56
N THR A 192 -24.53 -0.87 -21.58
CA THR A 192 -25.73 -1.71 -21.43
C THR A 192 -25.57 -3.08 -22.07
N GLY A 193 -24.53 -3.28 -22.88
CA GLY A 193 -24.33 -4.47 -23.71
C GLY A 193 -25.28 -4.53 -24.91
N ARG A 194 -26.08 -3.49 -25.18
CA ARG A 194 -26.99 -3.43 -26.33
C ARG A 194 -26.30 -2.74 -27.52
N LEU A 195 -25.91 -3.53 -28.50
CA LEU A 195 -25.37 -3.06 -29.77
C LEU A 195 -26.50 -2.80 -30.78
N VAL A 196 -26.48 -1.61 -31.39
CA VAL A 196 -27.42 -1.24 -32.45
C VAL A 196 -26.63 -0.94 -33.72
N MET A 197 -27.05 -1.55 -34.84
CA MET A 197 -26.49 -1.27 -36.15
C MET A 197 -27.20 -0.07 -36.77
N MET A 198 -26.44 0.97 -37.10
CA MET A 198 -26.92 2.19 -37.73
C MET A 198 -27.19 1.95 -39.23
N PRO A 199 -28.03 2.78 -39.89
CA PRO A 199 -28.35 2.62 -41.31
C PRO A 199 -27.15 2.65 -42.27
N HIS A 200 -26.03 3.27 -41.85
CA HIS A 200 -24.76 3.31 -42.60
C HIS A 200 -23.80 2.15 -42.25
N GLY A 201 -24.22 1.19 -41.42
CA GLY A 201 -23.47 -0.02 -41.09
C GLY A 201 -22.53 0.05 -39.89
N GLU A 202 -22.53 1.15 -39.13
CA GLU A 202 -21.77 1.26 -37.88
C GLU A 202 -22.49 0.55 -36.74
N PHE A 203 -21.74 -0.03 -35.81
CA PHE A 203 -22.28 -0.61 -34.57
C PHE A 203 -21.98 0.31 -33.40
N VAL A 204 -23.03 0.79 -32.73
CA VAL A 204 -22.91 1.66 -31.56
C VAL A 204 -23.47 0.93 -30.35
N GLU A 205 -22.76 0.98 -29.23
CA GLU A 205 -23.29 0.55 -27.95
C GLU A 205 -24.18 1.64 -27.35
N VAL A 206 -25.42 1.28 -27.01
CA VAL A 206 -26.31 2.19 -26.31
C VAL A 206 -25.82 2.33 -24.87
N HIS A 207 -25.42 3.54 -24.50
CA HIS A 207 -25.10 3.87 -23.13
C HIS A 207 -26.31 4.44 -22.40
N GLU A 208 -26.45 4.13 -21.12
CA GLU A 208 -27.49 4.71 -20.27
C GLU A 208 -26.86 5.74 -19.33
N PRO A 209 -27.44 6.94 -19.18
CA PRO A 209 -26.89 7.95 -18.27
C PRO A 209 -26.85 7.43 -16.84
N ILE A 210 -25.77 7.75 -16.13
CA ILE A 210 -25.67 7.44 -14.71
C ILE A 210 -26.51 8.40 -13.87
N SER A 211 -26.92 7.97 -12.67
CA SER A 211 -27.65 8.85 -11.75
C SER A 211 -26.79 10.05 -11.32
N PRO A 212 -27.40 11.22 -11.06
CA PRO A 212 -26.68 12.41 -10.60
C PRO A 212 -25.86 12.16 -9.32
N GLU A 213 -26.40 11.35 -8.40
CA GLU A 213 -25.70 10.95 -7.18
C GLU A 213 -24.41 10.17 -7.47
N LYS A 214 -24.47 9.24 -8.44
CA LYS A 214 -23.30 8.45 -8.84
C LYS A 214 -22.27 9.33 -9.55
N ALA A 215 -22.71 10.25 -10.40
CA ALA A 215 -21.84 11.22 -11.04
C ALA A 215 -21.11 12.09 -9.99
N TRP A 216 -21.84 12.61 -9.01
CA TRP A 216 -21.27 13.38 -7.90
C TRP A 216 -20.25 12.55 -7.10
N LEU A 217 -20.57 11.31 -6.75
CA LEU A 217 -19.64 10.43 -6.03
C LEU A 217 -18.31 10.17 -6.75
N LEU A 218 -18.31 10.21 -8.09
CA LEU A 218 -17.11 10.04 -8.91
C LEU A 218 -16.29 11.33 -9.03
N THR A 219 -16.94 12.50 -9.00
CA THR A 219 -16.29 13.81 -9.23
C THR A 219 -16.02 14.64 -7.97
N GLN A 220 -16.70 14.34 -6.84
CA GLN A 220 -16.66 15.12 -5.57
C GLN A 220 -15.28 15.19 -4.90
N HIS A 221 -14.43 14.20 -5.19
CA HIS A 221 -12.99 14.32 -5.34
C HIS A 221 -12.29 15.63 -4.95
N GLU A 222 -11.08 15.68 -4.41
CA GLU A 222 -10.22 16.86 -4.62
C GLU A 222 -8.95 16.48 -5.36
N GLN A 223 -8.53 17.34 -6.29
CA GLN A 223 -7.31 17.15 -7.07
C GLN A 223 -6.42 18.35 -6.85
N THR A 224 -5.55 18.24 -5.85
CA THR A 224 -4.59 19.31 -5.53
C THR A 224 -3.46 19.30 -6.56
N PRO A 225 -3.23 20.41 -7.29
CA PRO A 225 -2.14 20.49 -8.24
C PRO A 225 -0.78 20.44 -7.52
N ALA A 226 0.27 20.10 -8.27
CA ALA A 226 1.62 20.15 -7.75
C ALA A 226 1.97 21.56 -7.24
N LEU A 227 2.66 21.64 -6.10
CA LEU A 227 3.09 22.91 -5.53
C LEU A 227 4.03 23.65 -6.49
N ALA A 228 3.60 24.82 -6.96
CA ALA A 228 4.43 25.75 -7.70
C ALA A 228 5.29 26.59 -6.71
N LEU A 229 6.43 26.04 -6.30
CA LEU A 229 7.39 26.77 -5.46
C LEU A 229 8.37 27.52 -6.36
N GLU A 230 8.13 28.83 -6.54
CA GLU A 230 9.05 29.71 -7.28
C GLU A 230 10.40 29.84 -6.55
N GLU A 231 11.50 29.78 -7.31
CA GLU A 231 12.86 29.86 -6.77
C GLU A 231 13.23 31.27 -6.28
N ASN A 232 12.58 32.28 -6.85
CA ASN A 232 12.81 33.69 -6.55
C ASN A 232 11.56 34.30 -5.91
N ASP A 233 11.76 35.27 -5.02
CA ASP A 233 10.68 36.08 -4.50
C ASP A 233 10.19 37.10 -5.55
N LEU A 234 9.07 37.78 -5.29
CA LEU A 234 8.50 38.81 -6.19
C LEU A 234 9.51 39.94 -6.55
N ARG A 235 10.58 40.08 -5.77
CA ARG A 235 11.69 41.03 -5.99
C ARG A 235 12.91 40.44 -6.71
N GLY A 236 12.82 39.21 -7.23
CA GLY A 236 13.92 38.51 -7.91
C GLY A 236 15.00 37.96 -6.96
N VAL A 237 14.83 38.09 -5.64
CA VAL A 237 15.78 37.59 -4.63
C VAL A 237 15.53 36.12 -4.38
N ARG A 238 16.60 35.31 -4.43
CA ARG A 238 16.52 33.86 -4.16
C ARG A 238 16.00 33.61 -2.74
N ARG A 239 14.92 32.82 -2.63
CA ARG A 239 14.35 32.49 -1.32
C ARG A 239 15.30 31.58 -0.52
N PRO A 240 15.48 31.80 0.80
CA PRO A 240 16.30 30.90 1.62
C PRO A 240 15.71 29.48 1.63
N GLY A 241 16.57 28.45 1.62
CA GLY A 241 16.13 27.05 1.64
C GLY A 241 15.81 26.43 0.27
N VAL A 242 16.40 26.94 -0.82
CA VAL A 242 16.20 26.48 -2.21
C VAL A 242 16.23 24.96 -2.36
N LEU A 243 17.18 24.27 -1.73
CA LEU A 243 17.29 22.80 -1.82
C LEU A 243 16.07 22.07 -1.24
N LYS A 244 15.58 22.53 -0.08
CA LYS A 244 14.38 21.97 0.57
C LYS A 244 13.14 22.24 -0.26
N ASN A 245 13.01 23.44 -0.83
CA ASN A 245 11.88 23.80 -1.69
C ASN A 245 11.91 23.03 -3.01
N LYS A 246 13.08 22.82 -3.61
CA LYS A 246 13.26 22.02 -4.82
C LYS A 246 12.92 20.56 -4.59
N LEU A 247 13.35 19.99 -3.46
CA LEU A 247 12.96 18.62 -3.07
C LEU A 247 11.45 18.52 -2.86
N ARG A 248 10.85 19.46 -2.12
CA ARG A 248 9.41 19.51 -1.88
C ARG A 248 8.61 19.62 -3.18
N ALA A 249 9.02 20.50 -4.10
CA ALA A 249 8.38 20.65 -5.41
C ALA A 249 8.45 19.36 -6.24
N ARG A 250 9.59 18.67 -6.24
CA ARG A 250 9.75 17.38 -6.94
C ARG A 250 8.84 16.29 -6.34
N LEU A 251 8.82 16.18 -5.02
CA LEU A 251 7.97 15.22 -4.32
C LEU A 251 6.48 15.53 -4.54
N SER A 252 6.09 16.81 -4.45
CA SER A 252 4.74 17.26 -4.74
C SER A 252 4.31 16.93 -6.17
N LYS A 253 5.18 17.20 -7.16
CA LYS A 253 4.92 16.84 -8.56
C LYS A 253 4.79 15.33 -8.77
N ALA A 254 5.62 14.53 -8.12
CA ALA A 254 5.52 13.08 -8.18
C ALA A 254 4.23 12.56 -7.51
N HIS A 255 3.77 13.26 -6.47
CA HIS A 255 2.56 12.94 -5.72
C HIS A 255 1.26 13.32 -6.46
N ALA A 256 1.24 14.48 -7.12
CA ALA A 256 0.07 15.05 -7.81
C ALA A 256 -0.27 14.39 -9.17
N VAL A 257 0.06 13.11 -9.35
CA VAL A 257 -0.24 12.38 -10.59
C VAL A 257 -1.63 11.77 -10.49
N SER A 258 -2.60 12.37 -11.18
CA SER A 258 -4.00 11.90 -11.29
C SER A 258 -4.55 12.14 -12.70
N VAL A 259 -5.63 11.44 -13.05
CA VAL A 259 -6.44 11.71 -14.25
C VAL A 259 -7.34 12.91 -13.97
N PRO A 260 -7.38 13.94 -14.82
CA PRO A 260 -8.24 15.10 -14.60
C PRO A 260 -9.71 14.68 -14.56
N LYS A 261 -10.47 15.27 -13.64
CA LYS A 261 -11.91 15.05 -13.55
C LYS A 261 -12.63 15.59 -14.77
N VAL A 262 -13.83 15.05 -15.01
CA VAL A 262 -14.80 15.64 -15.92
C VAL A 262 -15.18 17.04 -15.46
N THR A 263 -15.10 18.00 -16.37
CA THR A 263 -15.57 19.37 -16.15
C THR A 263 -16.98 19.56 -16.72
N ALA A 264 -17.64 20.67 -16.37
CA ALA A 264 -18.92 21.03 -16.98
C ALA A 264 -18.79 21.38 -18.48
N GLU A 265 -17.58 21.76 -18.93
CA GLU A 265 -17.30 22.02 -20.34
C GLU A 265 -17.19 20.69 -21.10
N ASP A 266 -16.48 19.70 -20.55
CA ASP A 266 -16.38 18.34 -21.13
C ASP A 266 -17.77 17.72 -21.38
N LEU A 267 -18.72 17.92 -20.46
CA LEU A 267 -20.09 17.41 -20.62
C LEU A 267 -20.87 18.14 -21.72
N LYS A 268 -20.68 19.47 -21.85
CA LYS A 268 -21.32 20.26 -22.91
C LYS A 268 -20.77 19.92 -24.29
N GLU A 269 -19.47 19.65 -24.40
CA GLU A 269 -18.87 19.22 -25.66
C GLU A 269 -19.49 17.91 -26.16
N ILE A 270 -19.79 16.96 -25.26
CA ILE A 270 -20.46 15.69 -25.63
C ILE A 270 -21.93 15.90 -25.99
N GLU A 271 -22.67 16.79 -25.33
CA GLU A 271 -24.06 17.09 -25.69
C GLU A 271 -24.22 17.68 -27.11
N HIS A 272 -23.14 18.21 -27.69
CA HIS A 272 -23.10 18.78 -29.04
C HIS A 272 -22.65 17.79 -30.14
N HIS A 273 -22.33 16.55 -29.78
CA HIS A 273 -21.91 15.47 -30.70
C HIS A 273 -22.97 14.37 -30.78
#